data_AF-A0A7S3W3W9-F1
#
_entry.id   AF-A0A7S3W3W9-F1
#
_cell.length_a   1.000
_cell.length_b   1.000
_cell.length_c   1.000
_cell.angle_alpha   90.00
_cell.angle_beta   90.00
_cell.angle_gamma   90.00
#
_symmetry.space_group_name_H-M   'P 1'
#
loop_
_entity.id
_entity.type
_entity.pdbx_description
1 polymer ?
#
loop_
_entity_poly.entity_id
_entity_poly.type
_entity_poly.pdbx_seq_one_letter_code
_entity_poly.pdbx_strand_id
1 'polypeptide(L)'
;GGQGAGGLHVADYITECASFSELDDFIQSCAAPQSAAAGFLGDFEVPCDKQLAVVDIGVDKDAPAGCRHIFPAVLSLARNTAGFTRWARVAVDANEECKA
;
A
#
# COMPACT_ATOMS: atom_id res chain seq x y z
N GLY A 1 6.83 0.12 9.51
CA GLY A 1 6.61 0.98 10.69
C GLY A 1 5.25 0.73 11.33
N GLY A 2 5.15 0.72 12.68
CA GLY A 2 3.92 0.33 13.39
C GLY A 2 3.19 1.39 14.22
N GLN A 3 3.86 2.47 14.66
CA GLN A 3 3.25 3.43 15.60
C GLN A 3 2.25 4.42 14.95
N GLY A 4 2.13 4.44 13.62
CA GLY A 4 1.19 5.30 12.88
C GLY A 4 -0.13 4.63 12.49
N ALA A 5 -0.29 3.32 12.69
CA ALA A 5 -1.39 2.56 12.10
C ALA A 5 -2.69 2.53 12.93
N GLY A 6 -2.76 3.26 14.05
CA GLY A 6 -3.96 3.31 14.89
C GLY A 6 -4.47 1.95 15.40
N GLY A 7 -3.57 0.95 15.53
CA GLY A 7 -3.92 -0.42 15.94
C GLY A 7 -4.30 -1.37 14.80
N LEU A 8 -4.16 -0.97 13.53
CA LEU A 8 -4.42 -1.82 12.37
C LEU A 8 -3.15 -2.56 11.91
N HIS A 9 -3.31 -3.80 11.44
CA HIS A 9 -2.24 -4.57 10.81
C HIS A 9 -2.00 -4.05 9.39
N VAL A 10 -1.00 -3.18 9.24
CA VAL A 10 -0.59 -2.56 7.96
C VAL A 10 -0.37 -3.61 6.86
N ALA A 11 0.25 -4.74 7.23
CA ALA A 11 0.61 -5.81 6.30
C ALA A 11 -0.58 -6.48 5.60
N ASP A 12 -1.80 -6.30 6.13
CA ASP A 12 -3.01 -6.86 5.51
C ASP A 12 -3.46 -6.05 4.27
N TYR A 13 -2.99 -4.80 4.13
CA TYR A 13 -3.47 -3.86 3.11
C TYR A 13 -2.35 -3.20 2.29
N ILE A 14 -1.13 -3.13 2.82
CA ILE A 14 0.00 -2.47 2.19
C ILE A 14 1.21 -3.40 2.20
N THR A 15 1.80 -3.61 1.02
CA THR A 15 3.09 -4.28 0.85
C THR A 15 4.22 -3.28 1.12
N GLU A 16 5.04 -3.51 2.15
CA GLU A 16 6.28 -2.75 2.32
C GLU A 16 7.34 -3.32 1.35
N CYS A 17 7.83 -2.49 0.43
CA CYS A 17 8.87 -2.85 -0.53
C CYS A 17 10.19 -2.19 -0.13
N ALA A 18 11.21 -3.01 0.09
CA ALA A 18 12.56 -2.62 0.49
C ALA A 18 13.60 -2.80 -0.63
N SER A 19 13.22 -3.28 -1.81
CA SER A 19 14.14 -3.46 -2.94
C SER A 19 13.43 -3.25 -4.27
N PHE A 20 14.22 -3.07 -5.35
CA PHE A 20 13.66 -3.00 -6.70
C PHE A 20 12.97 -4.31 -7.10
N SER A 21 13.53 -5.46 -6.70
CA SER A 21 12.90 -6.76 -6.93
C SER A 21 11.54 -6.88 -6.24
N GLU A 22 11.43 -6.43 -4.99
CA GLU A 22 10.14 -6.47 -4.28
C GLU A 22 9.10 -5.53 -4.91
N LEU A 23 9.54 -4.41 -5.48
CA LEU A 23 8.66 -3.51 -6.23
C LEU A 23 8.21 -4.16 -7.56
N ASP A 24 9.10 -4.83 -8.28
CA ASP A 24 8.76 -5.55 -9.51
C ASP A 24 7.79 -6.71 -9.23
N ASP A 25 8.06 -7.50 -8.18
CA ASP A 25 7.18 -8.55 -7.69
C ASP A 25 5.79 -7.98 -7.33
N PHE A 26 5.73 -6.82 -6.67
CA PHE A 26 4.47 -6.13 -6.37
C PHE A 26 3.73 -5.68 -7.64
N ILE A 27 4.43 -5.12 -8.63
CA ILE A 27 3.81 -4.68 -9.89
C ILE A 27 3.17 -5.86 -10.62
N GLN A 28 3.84 -7.01 -10.62
CA GLN A 28 3.38 -8.26 -11.21
C GLN A 28 2.32 -8.99 -10.37
N SER A 29 2.19 -8.63 -9.09
CA SER A 29 1.19 -9.21 -8.19
C SER A 29 -0.22 -8.71 -8.48
N CYS A 30 -1.19 -9.47 -7.97
CA CYS A 30 -2.61 -9.16 -8.04
C CYS A 30 -3.19 -9.09 -6.63
N ALA A 31 -4.10 -8.15 -6.38
CA ALA A 31 -4.91 -8.16 -5.17
C ALA A 31 -5.78 -9.41 -5.15
N ALA A 32 -5.85 -10.06 -3.98
CA ALA A 32 -6.77 -11.16 -3.76
C ALA A 32 -8.23 -10.67 -3.92
N PRO A 33 -9.15 -11.53 -4.38
CA PRO A 33 -10.57 -11.23 -4.40
C PRO A 33 -11.04 -10.80 -3.01
N GLN A 34 -11.85 -9.75 -2.94
CA GLN A 34 -12.42 -9.25 -1.70
C GLN A 34 -13.94 -9.39 -1.76
N SER A 35 -14.53 -9.78 -0.63
CA SER A 35 -15.99 -9.69 -0.46
C SER A 35 -16.39 -8.23 -0.58
N ALA A 36 -17.50 -7.97 -1.26
CA ALA A 36 -17.94 -6.60 -1.50
C ALA A 36 -18.08 -5.81 -0.19
N ALA A 37 -17.41 -4.65 -0.12
CA ALA A 37 -17.58 -3.75 1.01
C ALA A 37 -19.04 -3.27 1.08
N ALA A 38 -19.55 -3.04 2.29
CA ALA A 38 -20.91 -2.59 2.52
C ALA A 38 -21.21 -1.31 1.69
N GLY A 39 -22.16 -1.41 0.77
CA GLY A 39 -22.51 -0.33 -0.17
C GLY A 39 -22.31 -0.67 -1.65
N PHE A 40 -21.60 -1.76 -1.96
CA PHE A 40 -21.51 -2.32 -3.33
C PHE A 40 -22.51 -3.47 -3.51
N LEU A 41 -23.20 -3.52 -4.66
CA LEU A 41 -24.16 -4.57 -5.00
C LEU A 41 -23.42 -5.80 -5.56
N GLY A 42 -23.21 -6.81 -4.72
CA GLY A 42 -22.69 -8.14 -5.08
C GLY A 42 -21.16 -8.25 -5.05
N ASP A 43 -20.67 -9.49 -5.00
CA ASP A 43 -19.24 -9.80 -5.08
C ASP A 43 -18.66 -9.27 -6.39
N PHE A 44 -17.59 -8.49 -6.29
CA PHE A 44 -16.89 -7.95 -7.45
C PHE A 44 -15.48 -8.54 -7.52
N GLU A 45 -15.13 -9.10 -8.68
CA GLU A 45 -13.79 -9.56 -8.98
C GLU A 45 -13.22 -8.65 -10.07
N VAL A 46 -12.22 -7.84 -9.71
CA VAL A 46 -11.51 -7.01 -10.68
C VAL A 46 -10.37 -7.82 -11.27
N PRO A 47 -10.35 -8.05 -12.60
CA PRO A 47 -9.21 -8.70 -13.26
C PRO A 47 -7.91 -7.99 -12.92
N CYS A 48 -6.83 -8.75 -12.73
CA CYS A 48 -5.56 -8.20 -12.26
C CYS A 48 -5.00 -7.06 -13.14
N ASP A 49 -5.20 -7.14 -14.45
CA ASP A 49 -4.81 -6.12 -15.44
C ASP A 49 -5.66 -4.84 -15.38
N LYS A 50 -6.77 -4.87 -14.63
CA LYS A 50 -7.69 -3.76 -14.39
C LYS A 50 -7.59 -3.21 -12.97
N GLN A 51 -6.81 -3.85 -12.10
CA GLN A 51 -6.54 -3.35 -10.76
C GLN A 51 -5.53 -2.20 -10.81
N LEU A 52 -5.78 -1.16 -10.03
CA LEU A 52 -4.87 -0.02 -9.93
C LEU A 52 -3.77 -0.31 -8.91
N ALA A 53 -2.51 -0.30 -9.34
CA ALA A 53 -1.36 -0.35 -8.46
C ALA A 53 -1.00 1.07 -7.99
N VAL A 54 -0.97 1.27 -6.67
CA VAL A 54 -0.59 2.55 -6.05
C VAL A 54 0.64 2.32 -5.19
N VAL A 55 1.67 3.14 -5.39
CA VAL A 55 2.91 3.09 -4.62
C VAL A 55 3.10 4.40 -3.88
N ASP A 56 3.07 4.34 -2.54
CA ASP A 56 3.41 5.46 -1.65
C ASP A 56 4.93 5.52 -1.48
N ILE A 57 5.56 6.54 -2.07
CA ILE A 57 7.01 6.76 -1.96
C ILE A 57 7.24 7.86 -0.94
N GLY A 58 7.93 7.52 0.14
CA GLY A 58 8.17 8.41 1.26
C GLY A 58 9.58 8.32 1.83
N VAL A 59 9.84 9.19 2.79
CA VAL A 59 11.07 9.25 3.60
C VAL A 59 10.64 9.04 5.06
N ASP A 60 11.28 8.15 5.80
CA ASP A 60 10.89 7.79 7.17
C ASP A 60 11.69 8.56 8.25
N LYS A 61 13.02 8.67 8.09
CA LYS A 61 13.97 9.30 9.00
C LYS A 61 13.97 10.82 8.83
N ASP A 62 14.09 11.29 7.60
CA ASP A 62 14.20 12.73 7.25
C ASP A 62 12.90 13.31 6.67
N ALA A 63 11.75 12.73 7.00
CA ALA A 63 10.45 13.19 6.55
C ALA A 63 10.23 14.69 6.88
N PRO A 64 9.93 15.57 5.92
CA PRO A 64 9.52 16.94 6.19
C PRO A 64 8.34 16.96 7.16
N ALA A 65 8.31 17.93 8.09
CA ALA A 65 7.25 18.05 9.08
C ALA A 65 5.88 18.11 8.37
N GLY A 66 5.06 17.06 8.55
CA GLY A 66 3.78 16.87 7.85
C GLY A 66 3.65 15.54 7.11
N CYS A 67 4.73 15.00 6.54
CA CYS A 67 4.70 13.75 5.76
C CYS A 67 4.46 12.51 6.63
N ARG A 68 4.76 12.54 7.93
CA ARG A 68 4.45 11.42 8.85
C ARG A 68 2.95 11.17 9.01
N HIS A 69 2.10 12.15 8.73
CA HIS A 69 0.64 12.04 8.89
C HIS A 69 -0.08 11.51 7.64
N ILE A 70 0.61 11.34 6.51
CA ILE A 70 -0.01 10.81 5.28
C ILE A 70 -0.30 9.31 5.44
N PHE A 71 0.54 8.57 6.15
CA PHE A 71 0.49 7.12 6.21
C PHE A 71 -0.82 6.55 6.80
N PRO A 72 -1.40 7.10 7.90
CA PRO A 72 -2.73 6.70 8.35
C PRO A 72 -3.83 6.91 7.29
N ALA A 73 -3.72 7.96 6.46
CA ALA A 73 -4.67 8.21 5.38
C ALA A 73 -4.50 7.21 4.23
N VAL A 74 -3.26 6.89 3.86
CA VAL A 74 -2.93 5.84 2.89
C VAL A 74 -3.49 4.49 3.32
N LEU A 75 -3.28 4.11 4.59
CA LEU A 75 -3.84 2.87 5.15
C LEU A 75 -5.37 2.85 5.12
N SER A 76 -6.01 3.98 5.41
CA SER A 76 -7.46 4.12 5.34
C SER A 76 -7.96 3.96 3.90
N LEU A 77 -7.28 4.54 2.92
CA LEU A 77 -7.61 4.37 1.50
C LEU A 77 -7.44 2.90 1.08
N ALA A 78 -6.29 2.30 1.37
CA ALA A 78 -5.97 0.92 1.03
C ALA A 78 -7.03 -0.08 1.51
N ARG A 79 -7.51 0.10 2.74
CA ARG A 79 -8.60 -0.70 3.30
C ARG A 79 -9.93 -0.51 2.55
N ASN A 80 -10.29 0.72 2.22
CA ASN A 80 -11.59 1.02 1.59
C ASN A 80 -11.62 0.69 0.09
N THR A 81 -10.45 0.51 -0.53
CA THR A 81 -10.33 0.17 -1.96
C THR A 81 -9.75 -1.22 -2.19
N ALA A 82 -9.66 -2.05 -1.14
CA ALA A 82 -9.17 -3.43 -1.23
C ALA A 82 -9.94 -4.21 -2.32
N GLY A 83 -9.22 -4.96 -3.15
CA GLY A 83 -9.77 -5.70 -4.29
C GLY A 83 -9.87 -4.88 -5.60
N PHE A 84 -9.99 -3.54 -5.53
CA PHE A 84 -9.89 -2.66 -6.71
C PHE A 84 -8.46 -2.16 -6.93
N THR A 85 -7.75 -1.95 -5.84
CA THR A 85 -6.41 -1.38 -5.81
C THR A 85 -5.47 -2.29 -5.03
N ARG A 86 -4.21 -2.30 -5.41
CA ARG A 86 -3.12 -2.85 -4.61
C ARG A 86 -2.20 -1.70 -4.17
N TRP A 87 -1.74 -1.74 -2.93
CA TRP A 87 -0.96 -0.67 -2.34
C TRP A 87 0.41 -1.19 -1.91
N ALA A 88 1.45 -0.46 -2.27
CA ALA A 88 2.79 -0.67 -1.76
C ALA A 88 3.33 0.61 -1.14
N ARG A 89 4.31 0.47 -0.26
CA ARG A 89 5.08 1.59 0.31
C ARG A 89 6.57 1.35 0.10
N VAL A 90 7.25 2.38 -0.38
CA VAL A 90 8.71 2.42 -0.49
C VAL A 90 9.23 3.57 0.37
N ALA A 91 10.11 3.26 1.32
CA ALA A 91 10.82 4.26 2.11
C ALA A 91 12.23 4.43 1.54
N VAL A 92 12.48 5.56 0.86
CA VAL A 92 13.73 5.77 0.09
C VAL A 92 14.98 5.93 0.96
N ASP A 93 14.81 6.15 2.26
CA ASP A 93 15.88 6.28 3.24
C ASP A 93 15.96 5.08 4.21
N ALA A 94 15.18 4.03 3.96
CA ALA A 94 15.22 2.81 4.76
C ALA A 94 16.54 2.07 4.56
N ASN A 95 17.00 1.93 3.32
CA ASN A 95 18.23 1.23 2.97
C ASN A 95 18.94 1.86 1.74
N GLU A 96 20.15 1.41 1.44
CA GLU A 96 20.95 1.93 0.31
C GLU A 96 20.40 1.53 -1.06
N GLU A 97 19.63 0.43 -1.17
CA GLU A 97 19.01 0.01 -2.44
C GLU A 97 17.81 0.88 -2.85
N CYS A 98 17.11 1.48 -1.88
CA CYS A 98 16.02 2.40 -2.14
C CYS A 98 16.49 3.86 -2.30
N LYS A 99 17.77 4.16 -2.02
CA LYS A 99 18.40 5.44 -2.33
C LYS A 99 18.76 5.46 -3.83
N ALA A 100 17.96 6.17 -4.62
CA ALA A 100 18.24 6.43 -6.03
C ALA A 100 19.52 7.26 -6.22
#